data_AF-A0A151F7W9-F1
#
_entry.id   AF-A0A151F7W9-F1
#
_cell.length_a   1.000
_cell.length_b   1.000
_cell.length_c   1.000
_cell.angle_alpha   90.00
_cell.angle_beta   90.00
_cell.angle_gamma   90.00
#
_symmetry.space_group_name_H-M   'P 1'
#
loop_
_entity.id
_entity.type
_entity.pdbx_description
1 polymer ?
#
loop_
_entity_poly.entity_id
_entity_poly.type
_entity_poly.pdbx_seq_one_letter_code
_entity_poly.pdbx_strand_id
1 'polypeptide(L)'
;MLEMIDPWKRSGWIDTGRPVSYSSATYIKIETEKHYEHHDVFLSKKECSILELRNSLAEKVAKIKDNFGDLRCRQEALSNIKNILKSAKSDFRGDPPLFDLIIGLFYATKNLYFENLSRKQIDVLEAAVNRIDRRLTESDAYEIVEELISVGFMPLPRFSGLAEIYERQGEI
;
A
#
# COMPACT_ATOMS: atom_id res chain seq x y z
N MET A 1 -11.37 33.80 -31.05
CA MET A 1 -10.32 34.42 -31.89
C MET A 1 -9.29 34.94 -30.90
N LEU A 2 -8.15 34.25 -30.78
CA LEU A 2 -7.13 34.50 -29.75
C LEU A 2 -6.12 35.51 -30.30
N GLU A 3 -6.01 36.67 -29.66
CA GLU A 3 -5.01 37.69 -30.00
C GLU A 3 -3.70 37.44 -29.25
N MET A 4 -2.61 37.52 -30.00
CA MET A 4 -1.22 37.32 -29.59
C MET A 4 -0.73 38.55 -28.81
N ILE A 5 -0.23 38.37 -27.59
CA ILE A 5 0.40 39.45 -26.80
C ILE A 5 1.90 39.48 -27.12
N ASP A 6 2.35 40.64 -27.61
CA ASP A 6 3.71 40.94 -28.05
C ASP A 6 4.69 41.05 -26.84
N PRO A 7 5.80 40.29 -26.80
CA PRO A 7 6.71 40.24 -25.66
C PRO A 7 7.73 41.41 -25.60
N TRP A 8 7.65 42.43 -26.46
CA TRP A 8 8.68 43.47 -26.57
C TRP A 8 8.40 44.81 -25.86
N LYS A 9 7.70 44.82 -24.72
CA LYS A 9 7.76 45.96 -23.78
C LYS A 9 8.99 45.86 -22.88
N ARG A 10 10.11 46.44 -23.33
CA ARG A 10 11.30 46.74 -22.51
C ARG A 10 11.12 48.03 -21.72
N SER A 11 11.43 48.02 -20.42
CA SER A 11 12.23 49.07 -19.76
C SER A 11 12.61 48.67 -18.34
N GLY A 12 13.91 48.50 -18.09
CA GLY A 12 14.49 48.33 -16.77
C GLY A 12 16.00 48.20 -16.92
N TRP A 13 16.72 49.25 -16.56
CA TRP A 13 18.17 49.38 -16.71
C TRP A 13 18.90 48.53 -15.66
N ILE A 14 19.91 47.78 -16.08
CA ILE A 14 21.00 47.33 -15.19
C ILE A 14 22.28 47.94 -15.75
N ASP A 15 22.79 48.92 -15.02
CA ASP A 15 24.01 49.66 -15.29
C ASP A 15 25.16 48.96 -14.55
N THR A 16 25.98 48.19 -15.28
CA THR A 16 27.36 47.92 -14.89
C THR A 16 28.22 47.82 -16.15
N GLY A 17 28.88 48.94 -16.48
CA GLY A 17 29.71 49.07 -17.66
C GLY A 17 30.79 48.00 -17.80
N ARG A 18 30.79 47.32 -18.96
CA ARG A 18 31.96 46.83 -19.72
C ARG A 18 31.48 46.41 -21.12
N PRO A 19 32.26 46.65 -22.19
CA PRO A 19 31.84 46.34 -23.55
C PRO A 19 31.96 44.83 -23.81
N VAL A 20 30.91 44.22 -24.36
CA VAL A 20 30.96 42.84 -24.88
C VAL A 20 31.21 42.92 -26.38
N SER A 21 32.43 42.59 -26.81
CA SER A 21 32.74 42.32 -28.22
C SER A 21 32.23 40.93 -28.59
N TYR A 22 31.41 40.84 -29.63
CA TYR A 22 30.99 39.57 -30.24
C TYR A 22 32.09 39.04 -31.17
N SER A 23 32.60 37.83 -30.92
CA SER A 23 33.19 37.02 -31.99
C SER A 23 32.96 35.52 -31.75
N SER A 24 32.56 34.85 -32.85
CA SER A 24 32.64 33.41 -33.13
C SER A 24 31.83 32.44 -32.25
N ALA A 25 30.75 31.94 -32.85
CA ALA A 25 29.90 30.86 -32.37
C ALA A 25 30.69 29.60 -32.02
N THR A 26 30.61 29.19 -30.75
CA THR A 26 30.96 27.84 -30.32
C THR A 26 29.65 27.14 -29.98
N TYR A 27 29.28 26.12 -30.75
CA TYR A 27 28.14 25.26 -30.44
C TYR A 27 28.43 24.50 -29.14
N ILE A 28 27.85 24.94 -28.03
CA ILE A 28 27.80 24.13 -26.80
C ILE A 28 26.58 23.22 -26.95
N LYS A 29 26.84 21.95 -27.23
CA LYS A 29 25.86 20.87 -27.10
C LYS A 29 25.58 20.73 -25.59
N ILE A 30 24.53 21.37 -25.10
CA ILE A 30 24.05 21.17 -23.73
C ILE A 30 23.39 19.80 -23.72
N GLU A 31 24.17 18.75 -23.44
CA GLU A 31 23.63 17.51 -22.92
C GLU A 31 23.07 17.84 -21.55
N THR A 32 21.76 18.07 -21.48
CA THR A 32 21.03 18.08 -20.22
C THR A 32 21.07 16.65 -19.68
N GLU A 33 22.11 16.33 -18.92
CA GLU A 33 22.05 15.23 -17.95
C GLU A 33 20.89 15.55 -17.01
N LYS A 34 19.75 14.90 -17.26
CA LYS A 34 18.71 14.76 -16.25
C LYS A 34 19.32 13.87 -15.16
N HIS A 35 19.94 14.49 -14.16
CA HIS A 35 20.10 13.87 -12.86
C HIS A 35 18.68 13.60 -12.34
N TYR A 36 18.18 12.39 -12.60
CA TYR A 36 17.16 11.81 -11.75
C TYR A 36 17.84 11.62 -10.41
N GLU A 37 17.57 12.51 -9.46
CA GLU A 37 17.76 12.22 -8.05
C GLU A 37 16.86 11.02 -7.75
N HIS A 38 17.42 9.81 -7.92
CA HIS A 38 16.93 8.62 -7.27
C HIS A 38 17.12 8.87 -5.78
N HIS A 39 16.13 9.51 -5.16
CA HIS A 39 15.92 9.36 -3.73
C HIS A 39 15.53 7.90 -3.51
N ASP A 40 16.53 7.03 -3.46
CA ASP A 40 16.38 5.69 -2.93
C ASP A 40 15.97 5.87 -1.47
N VAL A 41 14.66 5.80 -1.23
CA VAL A 41 14.11 5.73 0.11
C VAL A 41 14.60 4.39 0.67
N PHE A 42 15.71 4.42 1.39
CA PHE A 42 16.25 3.26 2.08
C PHE A 42 15.27 2.86 3.18
N LEU A 43 14.39 1.93 2.83
CA LEU A 43 13.49 1.29 3.77
C LEU A 43 14.29 0.35 4.67
N SER A 44 13.93 0.31 5.95
CA SER A 44 14.42 -0.72 6.86
C SER A 44 13.95 -2.10 6.38
N LYS A 45 14.68 -3.16 6.74
CA LYS A 45 14.29 -4.55 6.44
C LYS A 45 12.85 -4.85 6.85
N LYS A 46 12.41 -4.33 8.00
CA LYS A 46 11.04 -4.47 8.50
C LYS A 46 10.02 -3.76 7.59
N GLU A 47 10.31 -2.54 7.15
CA GLU A 47 9.46 -1.80 6.21
C GLU A 47 9.34 -2.51 4.86
N CYS A 48 10.44 -3.09 4.35
CA CYS A 48 10.39 -3.93 3.15
C CYS A 48 9.44 -5.11 3.34
N SER A 49 9.54 -5.85 4.45
CA SER A 49 8.65 -7.00 4.71
C SER A 49 7.18 -6.61 4.85
N ILE A 50 6.87 -5.45 5.46
CA ILE A 50 5.49 -4.95 5.56
C ILE A 50 4.95 -4.62 4.16
N LEU A 51 5.74 -3.93 3.33
CA LEU A 51 5.35 -3.59 1.97
C LEU A 51 5.18 -4.83 1.09
N GLU A 52 6.09 -5.81 1.21
CA GLU A 52 6.01 -7.09 0.50
C GLU A 52 4.73 -7.86 0.88
N LEU A 53 4.40 -7.93 2.17
CA LEU A 53 3.15 -8.51 2.65
C LEU A 53 1.95 -7.79 2.04
N ARG A 54 1.89 -6.47 2.16
CA ARG A 54 0.80 -5.64 1.63
C ARG A 54 0.62 -5.85 0.13
N ASN A 55 1.70 -5.75 -0.64
CA ASN A 55 1.65 -5.87 -2.09
C ASN A 55 1.23 -7.28 -2.52
N SER A 56 1.74 -8.32 -1.84
CA SER A 56 1.35 -9.71 -2.11
C SER A 56 -0.13 -9.95 -1.87
N LEU A 57 -0.68 -9.41 -0.77
CA LEU A 57 -2.11 -9.50 -0.47
C LEU A 57 -2.93 -8.69 -1.47
N ALA A 58 -2.54 -7.45 -1.77
CA ALA A 58 -3.23 -6.56 -2.68
C ALA A 58 -3.34 -7.17 -4.09
N GLU A 59 -2.26 -7.79 -4.59
CA GLU A 59 -2.25 -8.50 -5.86
C GLU A 59 -3.32 -9.62 -5.90
N LYS A 60 -3.45 -10.40 -4.82
CA LYS A 60 -4.43 -11.49 -4.78
C LYS A 60 -5.85 -10.97 -4.64
N VAL A 61 -6.07 -9.91 -3.86
CA VAL A 61 -7.39 -9.27 -3.73
C VAL A 61 -7.82 -8.67 -5.08
N ALA A 62 -6.92 -7.98 -5.79
CA ALA A 62 -7.15 -7.47 -7.14
C ALA A 62 -7.50 -8.60 -8.12
N LYS A 63 -6.76 -9.73 -8.07
CA LYS A 63 -7.07 -10.91 -8.90
C LYS A 63 -8.50 -11.42 -8.68
N ILE A 64 -8.99 -11.46 -7.44
CA ILE A 64 -10.39 -11.82 -7.12
C ILE A 64 -11.37 -10.77 -7.67
N LYS A 65 -11.07 -9.49 -7.49
CA LYS A 65 -11.94 -8.37 -7.89
C LYS A 65 -12.13 -8.30 -9.40
N ASP A 66 -11.03 -8.37 -10.16
CA ASP A 66 -11.00 -8.28 -11.61
C ASP A 66 -11.64 -9.52 -12.27
N ASN A 67 -11.51 -10.68 -11.63
CA ASN A 67 -12.01 -11.97 -12.13
C ASN A 67 -13.14 -12.52 -11.27
N PHE A 68 -13.98 -11.66 -10.67
CA PHE A 68 -14.98 -12.09 -9.69
C PHE A 68 -15.99 -13.13 -10.23
N GLY A 69 -16.29 -13.09 -11.53
CA GLY A 69 -17.14 -14.08 -12.18
C GLY A 69 -16.53 -15.48 -12.27
N ASP A 70 -15.20 -15.61 -12.19
CA ASP A 70 -14.48 -16.88 -12.28
C ASP A 70 -14.29 -17.49 -10.88
N LEU A 71 -15.01 -18.59 -10.62
CA LEU A 71 -14.92 -19.33 -9.36
C LEU A 71 -13.52 -19.90 -9.11
N ARG A 72 -12.82 -20.37 -10.14
CA ARG A 72 -11.47 -20.93 -10.01
C ARG A 72 -10.48 -19.85 -9.62
N CYS A 73 -10.55 -18.67 -10.25
CA CYS A 73 -9.72 -17.54 -9.88
C CYS A 73 -9.96 -17.11 -8.42
N ARG A 74 -11.23 -17.03 -8.00
CA ARG A 74 -11.58 -16.71 -6.61
C ARG A 74 -11.03 -17.74 -5.62
N GLN A 75 -11.19 -19.03 -5.91
CA GLN A 75 -10.70 -20.10 -5.06
C GLN A 75 -9.18 -20.05 -4.91
N GLU A 76 -8.45 -19.96 -6.03
CA GLU A 76 -6.98 -19.93 -6.05
C GLU A 76 -6.44 -18.70 -5.29
N ALA A 77 -6.96 -17.52 -5.59
CA ALA A 77 -6.50 -16.28 -4.98
C ALA A 77 -6.87 -16.21 -3.49
N LEU A 78 -8.07 -16.64 -3.09
CA LEU A 78 -8.45 -16.71 -1.67
C LEU A 78 -7.59 -17.71 -0.91
N SER A 79 -7.26 -18.86 -1.50
CA SER A 79 -6.33 -19.83 -0.91
C SER A 79 -4.94 -19.22 -0.68
N ASN A 80 -4.44 -18.47 -1.67
CA ASN A 80 -3.16 -17.77 -1.56
C ASN A 80 -3.18 -16.70 -0.45
N ILE A 81 -4.26 -15.92 -0.33
CA ILE A 81 -4.43 -14.96 0.78
C ILE A 81 -4.33 -15.65 2.13
N LYS A 82 -5.05 -16.78 2.32
CA LYS A 82 -5.00 -17.54 3.58
C LYS A 82 -3.58 -18.03 3.89
N ASN A 83 -2.84 -18.49 2.89
CA ASN A 83 -1.47 -18.97 3.05
C ASN A 83 -0.50 -17.83 3.39
N ILE A 84 -0.59 -16.69 2.69
CA ILE A 84 0.23 -15.50 2.98
C ILE A 84 0.00 -15.03 4.42
N LEU A 85 -1.26 -14.88 4.83
CA LEU A 85 -1.61 -14.46 6.19
C LEU A 85 -1.16 -15.48 7.23
N LYS A 86 -1.26 -16.78 6.95
CA LYS A 86 -0.77 -17.84 7.86
C LYS A 86 0.72 -17.70 8.13
N SER A 87 1.53 -17.49 7.08
CA SER A 87 2.98 -17.30 7.22
C SER A 87 3.32 -15.98 7.92
N ALA A 88 2.61 -14.90 7.59
CA ALA A 88 2.88 -13.58 8.17
C ALA A 88 2.69 -13.53 9.70
N LYS A 89 1.84 -14.38 10.28
CA LYS A 89 1.63 -14.40 11.75
C LYS A 89 2.93 -14.59 12.54
N SER A 90 3.83 -15.46 12.10
CA SER A 90 5.10 -15.68 12.80
C SER A 90 6.03 -14.48 12.69
N ASP A 91 6.01 -13.81 11.55
CA ASP A 91 7.02 -12.81 11.17
C ASP A 91 6.80 -11.47 11.89
N PHE A 92 5.57 -11.19 12.34
CA PHE A 92 5.18 -9.91 12.94
C PHE A 92 4.83 -9.98 14.43
N ARG A 93 5.08 -11.10 15.14
CA ARG A 93 4.80 -11.22 16.59
C ARG A 93 5.42 -10.11 17.46
N GLY A 94 6.49 -9.46 17.00
CA GLY A 94 7.15 -8.35 17.70
C GLY A 94 6.53 -6.96 17.46
N ASP A 95 5.42 -6.86 16.73
CA ASP A 95 4.71 -5.62 16.42
C ASP A 95 3.21 -5.79 16.74
N PRO A 96 2.76 -5.47 17.97
CA PRO A 96 1.43 -5.85 18.43
C PRO A 96 0.28 -5.36 17.54
N PRO A 97 0.20 -4.08 17.13
CA PRO A 97 -0.87 -3.60 16.25
C PRO A 97 -0.92 -4.32 14.89
N LEU A 98 0.26 -4.53 14.30
CA LEU A 98 0.35 -5.20 13.00
C LEU A 98 0.03 -6.69 13.11
N PHE A 99 0.49 -7.35 14.18
CA PHE A 99 0.18 -8.73 14.49
C PHE A 99 -1.33 -8.94 14.69
N ASP A 100 -1.98 -8.08 15.47
CA ASP A 100 -3.42 -8.12 15.72
C ASP A 100 -4.22 -7.98 14.42
N LEU A 101 -3.83 -7.05 13.55
CA LEU A 101 -4.45 -6.90 12.24
C LEU A 101 -4.26 -8.15 11.37
N ILE A 102 -3.04 -8.70 11.27
CA ILE A 102 -2.74 -9.91 10.49
C ILE A 102 -3.55 -11.10 10.99
N ILE A 103 -3.69 -11.24 12.32
CA ILE A 103 -4.50 -12.29 12.92
C ILE A 103 -5.99 -12.06 12.63
N GLY A 104 -6.47 -10.83 12.75
CA GLY A 104 -7.84 -10.45 12.39
C GLY A 104 -8.17 -10.83 10.95
N LEU A 105 -7.32 -10.42 10.01
CA LEU A 105 -7.42 -10.75 8.59
C LEU A 105 -7.37 -12.26 8.34
N PHE A 106 -6.47 -12.98 9.02
CA PHE A 106 -6.39 -14.43 8.86
C PHE A 106 -7.68 -15.11 9.32
N TYR A 107 -8.20 -14.77 10.49
CA TYR A 107 -9.43 -15.41 10.99
C TYR A 107 -10.65 -15.01 10.19
N ALA A 108 -10.73 -13.75 9.76
CA ALA A 108 -11.74 -13.25 8.84
C ALA A 108 -11.76 -14.09 7.55
N THR A 109 -10.59 -14.30 6.93
CA THR A 109 -10.47 -15.01 5.65
C THR A 109 -10.52 -16.54 5.79
N LYS A 110 -10.04 -17.12 6.89
CA LYS A 110 -9.95 -18.57 7.12
C LYS A 110 -11.29 -19.27 6.88
N ASN A 111 -12.37 -18.71 7.40
CA ASN A 111 -13.71 -19.30 7.37
C ASN A 111 -14.51 -18.94 6.11
N LEU A 112 -13.96 -18.12 5.21
CA LEU A 112 -14.65 -17.77 3.98
C LEU A 112 -14.52 -18.87 2.93
N TYR A 113 -15.67 -19.19 2.34
CA TYR A 113 -15.78 -20.01 1.14
C TYR A 113 -15.81 -19.08 -0.09
N PHE A 114 -15.11 -19.48 -1.15
CA PHE A 114 -14.96 -18.64 -2.35
C PHE A 114 -16.28 -18.44 -3.09
N GLU A 115 -17.22 -19.40 -2.99
CA GLU A 115 -18.56 -19.28 -3.57
C GLU A 115 -19.38 -18.19 -2.87
N ASN A 116 -19.16 -17.99 -1.57
CA ASN A 116 -19.92 -17.08 -0.72
C ASN A 116 -19.33 -15.67 -0.64
N LEU A 117 -18.19 -15.42 -1.31
CA LEU A 117 -17.61 -14.08 -1.39
C LEU A 117 -18.57 -13.14 -2.12
N SER A 118 -18.85 -12.00 -1.50
CA SER A 118 -19.52 -10.86 -2.13
C SER A 118 -18.52 -9.80 -2.58
N ARG A 119 -18.89 -8.98 -3.57
CA ARG A 119 -18.06 -7.83 -3.98
C ARG A 119 -17.78 -6.88 -2.82
N LYS A 120 -18.79 -6.61 -1.98
CA LYS A 120 -18.65 -5.76 -0.79
C LYS A 120 -17.57 -6.31 0.17
N GLN A 121 -17.54 -7.62 0.40
CA GLN A 121 -16.50 -8.23 1.23
C GLN A 121 -15.11 -8.09 0.63
N ILE A 122 -14.98 -8.16 -0.70
CA ILE A 122 -13.71 -7.96 -1.40
C ILE A 122 -13.25 -6.51 -1.31
N ASP A 123 -14.17 -5.55 -1.51
CA ASP A 123 -13.85 -4.12 -1.41
C ASP A 123 -13.37 -3.74 0.00
N VAL A 124 -14.02 -4.27 1.05
CA VAL A 124 -13.56 -4.07 2.44
C VAL A 124 -12.23 -4.78 2.70
N LEU A 125 -12.04 -6.00 2.18
CA LEU A 125 -10.76 -6.69 2.31
C LEU A 125 -9.62 -5.93 1.61
N GLU A 126 -9.89 -5.34 0.45
CA GLU A 126 -8.95 -4.49 -0.28
C GLU A 126 -8.58 -3.26 0.55
N ALA A 127 -9.58 -2.56 1.11
CA ALA A 127 -9.36 -1.40 1.97
C ALA A 127 -8.52 -1.78 3.21
N ALA A 128 -8.85 -2.89 3.86
CA ALA A 128 -8.11 -3.41 5.01
C ALA A 128 -6.64 -3.73 4.66
N VAL A 129 -6.40 -4.40 3.54
CA VAL A 129 -5.04 -4.70 3.06
C VAL A 129 -4.27 -3.43 2.76
N ASN A 130 -4.89 -2.42 2.13
CA ASN A 130 -4.24 -1.15 1.82
C ASN A 130 -3.85 -0.34 3.07
N ARG A 131 -4.50 -0.59 4.21
CA ARG A 131 -4.17 0.03 5.50
C ARG A 131 -3.02 -0.67 6.25
N ILE A 132 -2.49 -1.79 5.74
CA ILE A 132 -1.31 -2.45 6.32
C ILE A 132 -0.11 -1.52 6.18
N ASP A 133 0.33 -0.94 7.31
CA ASP A 133 1.45 -0.01 7.39
C ASP A 133 2.17 -0.13 8.74
N ARG A 134 3.43 0.30 8.79
CA ARG A 134 4.24 0.30 10.02
C ARG A 134 3.73 1.26 11.11
N ARG A 135 2.91 2.24 10.73
CA ARG A 135 2.37 3.28 11.63
C ARG A 135 1.00 2.91 12.20
N LEU A 136 0.54 1.69 11.98
CA LEU A 136 -0.72 1.20 12.55
C LEU A 136 -0.71 1.30 14.07
N THR A 137 -1.77 1.88 14.61
CA THR A 137 -2.08 1.86 16.03
C THR A 137 -3.02 0.70 16.35
N GLU A 138 -3.17 0.37 17.64
CA GLU A 138 -4.15 -0.62 18.09
C GLU A 138 -5.59 -0.23 17.71
N SER A 139 -5.90 1.08 17.76
CA SER A 139 -7.20 1.62 17.33
C SER A 139 -7.44 1.37 15.85
N ASP A 140 -6.43 1.59 15.00
CA ASP A 140 -6.54 1.33 13.57
C ASP A 140 -6.79 -0.15 13.30
N ALA A 141 -6.05 -1.05 13.97
CA ALA A 141 -6.23 -2.49 13.83
C ALA A 141 -7.64 -2.92 14.25
N TYR A 142 -8.16 -2.37 15.36
CA TYR A 142 -9.51 -2.63 15.84
C TYR A 142 -10.58 -2.16 14.84
N GLU A 143 -10.47 -0.91 14.35
CA GLU A 143 -11.40 -0.34 13.36
C GLU A 143 -11.45 -1.17 12.07
N ILE A 144 -10.28 -1.56 11.54
CA ILE A 144 -10.22 -2.39 10.33
C ILE A 144 -10.96 -3.71 10.54
N VAL A 145 -10.83 -4.31 11.71
CA VAL A 145 -11.45 -5.61 11.97
C VAL A 145 -12.94 -5.48 12.24
N GLU A 146 -13.40 -4.40 12.87
CA GLU A 146 -14.82 -4.06 12.96
C GLU A 146 -15.45 -3.82 11.57
N GLU A 147 -14.73 -3.16 10.65
CA GLU A 147 -15.18 -3.01 9.25
C GLU A 147 -15.35 -4.38 8.56
N LEU A 148 -14.42 -5.31 8.76
CA LEU A 148 -14.55 -6.69 8.26
C LEU A 148 -15.78 -7.38 8.86
N ILE A 149 -16.00 -7.28 10.18
CA ILE A 149 -17.18 -7.84 10.84
C ILE A 149 -18.48 -7.27 10.26
N SER A 150 -18.51 -5.96 9.99
CA SER A 150 -19.69 -5.25 9.47
C SER A 150 -20.19 -5.77 8.11
N VAL A 151 -19.33 -6.44 7.34
CA VAL A 151 -19.67 -7.04 6.04
C VAL A 151 -19.74 -8.57 6.09
N GLY A 152 -19.85 -9.13 7.29
CA GLY A 152 -20.12 -10.54 7.51
C GLY A 152 -18.87 -11.43 7.51
N PHE A 153 -17.66 -10.86 7.63
CA PHE A 153 -16.53 -11.69 8.05
C PHE A 153 -16.75 -12.10 9.51
N MET A 154 -16.35 -13.33 9.86
CA MET A 154 -16.37 -13.80 11.24
C MET A 154 -14.94 -14.06 11.74
N PRO A 155 -14.14 -13.01 12.00
CA PRO A 155 -13.00 -13.16 12.88
C PRO A 155 -13.52 -13.62 14.26
N LEU A 156 -12.76 -14.47 14.97
CA LEU A 156 -13.18 -15.06 16.25
C LEU A 156 -13.71 -14.01 17.25
N PRO A 157 -14.58 -14.39 18.21
CA PRO A 157 -15.34 -13.43 18.99
C PRO A 157 -14.47 -12.59 19.92
N ARG A 158 -14.53 -11.25 19.72
CA ARG A 158 -14.03 -10.13 20.55
C ARG A 158 -12.53 -10.12 20.87
N PHE A 159 -11.85 -9.03 20.46
CA PHE A 159 -10.44 -8.73 20.78
C PHE A 159 -10.09 -8.82 22.27
N SER A 160 -11.06 -8.64 23.18
CA SER A 160 -10.88 -8.74 24.62
C SER A 160 -10.61 -10.15 25.17
N GLY A 161 -10.23 -11.12 24.32
CA GLY A 161 -9.87 -12.48 24.72
C GLY A 161 -8.77 -13.11 23.86
N LEU A 162 -8.14 -12.34 22.96
CA LEU A 162 -7.10 -12.86 22.07
C LEU A 162 -5.88 -13.33 22.85
N ALA A 163 -5.47 -12.63 23.92
CA ALA A 163 -4.40 -13.08 24.80
C ALA A 163 -4.65 -14.48 25.38
N GLU A 164 -5.85 -14.77 25.89
CA GLU A 164 -6.20 -16.12 26.38
C GLU A 164 -6.23 -17.17 25.26
N ILE A 165 -6.67 -16.79 24.06
CA ILE A 165 -6.65 -17.68 22.89
C ILE A 165 -5.21 -17.96 22.45
N TYR A 166 -4.34 -16.95 22.51
CA TYR A 166 -2.92 -17.06 22.18
C TYR A 166 -2.17 -17.92 23.20
N GLU A 167 -2.43 -17.75 24.50
CA GLU A 167 -1.91 -18.64 25.56
C GLU A 167 -2.33 -20.09 25.34
N ARG A 168 -3.62 -20.35 25.03
CA ARG A 168 -4.11 -21.70 24.75
C ARG A 168 -3.55 -22.32 23.48
N GLN A 169 -3.14 -21.50 22.51
CA GLN A 169 -2.54 -21.96 21.24
C GLN A 169 -1.01 -22.00 21.29
N GLY A 170 -0.37 -21.57 22.39
CA GLY A 170 1.09 -21.48 22.51
C GLY A 170 1.71 -20.42 21.60
N GLU A 171 0.95 -19.39 21.25
CA GLU A 171 1.37 -18.29 20.38
C GLU A 171 2.04 -17.15 21.17
N ILE A 172 1.78 -17.08 22.49
CA ILE A 172 2.48 -16.29 23.52
C ILE A 172 2.70 -17.15 24.77
#